data_AF-A0A2H0QHX0-F1
#
_entry.id   AF-A0A2H0QHX0-F1
#
_cell.length_a   1.000
_cell.length_b   1.000
_cell.length_c   1.000
_cell.angle_alpha   90.00
_cell.angle_beta   90.00
_cell.angle_gamma   90.00
#
_symmetry.space_group_name_H-M   'P 1'
#
loop_
_entity.id
_entity.type
_entity.pdbx_description
1 polymer ?
#
loop_
_entity_poly.entity_id
_entity_poly.type
_entity_poly.pdbx_seq_one_letter_code
_entity_poly.pdbx_strand_id
1 'polypeptide(L)'
;MKKFGKILRAFLMLTFPSLLIGMGIGAYPGYKTYEYTWKDANFCISCHVHDYATYSWEESSHGQATTCHDCHHQPLHQYIKEAYVYVTKRPVFPKDLHHTPNVPSDLCQSCHLSAHADRSTITGPLAKENLAHVPKVDKLYLHAFHLERKTKLTLLKSHQLSDEERMGQFVNPKVIKQDEERAIACSDCHGGPTNRAHHFSAVDLSCVRCHGNIHRSPMGQEYGCRNCHFQEFLLPLDNSAR
;
A
#
# COMPACT_ATOMS: atom_id res chain seq x y z
N MET A 1 1.87 -12.52 -58.32
CA MET A 1 0.87 -12.67 -57.23
C MET A 1 0.62 -14.11 -56.78
N LYS A 2 0.33 -15.10 -57.65
CA LYS A 2 0.04 -16.51 -57.25
C LYS A 2 1.17 -17.25 -56.50
N LYS A 3 2.45 -17.00 -56.84
CA LYS A 3 3.61 -17.61 -56.14
C LYS A 3 3.77 -17.10 -54.69
N PHE A 4 3.52 -15.81 -54.47
CA PHE A 4 3.62 -15.18 -53.15
C PHE A 4 2.60 -15.77 -52.15
N GLY A 5 1.36 -15.99 -52.60
CA GLY A 5 0.34 -16.65 -51.77
C GLY A 5 0.65 -18.11 -51.42
N LYS A 6 1.40 -18.85 -52.27
CA LYS A 6 1.84 -20.22 -51.96
C LYS A 6 2.96 -20.23 -50.92
N ILE A 7 3.93 -19.32 -51.04
CA ILE A 7 5.04 -19.17 -50.08
C ILE A 7 4.50 -18.74 -48.71
N LEU A 8 3.59 -17.76 -48.67
CA LEU A 8 2.96 -17.31 -47.43
C LEU A 8 2.15 -18.42 -46.75
N ARG A 9 1.40 -19.23 -47.52
CA ARG A 9 0.66 -20.39 -46.99
C ARG A 9 1.58 -21.45 -46.40
N ALA A 10 2.68 -21.78 -47.08
CA ALA A 10 3.66 -22.73 -46.58
C ALA A 10 4.34 -22.24 -45.30
N PHE A 11 4.71 -20.94 -45.26
CA PHE A 11 5.26 -20.31 -44.06
C PHE A 11 4.27 -20.35 -42.90
N LEU A 12 3.00 -19.98 -43.13
CA LEU A 12 1.95 -20.04 -42.10
C LEU A 12 1.71 -21.48 -41.62
N MET A 13 1.62 -22.46 -42.52
CA MET A 13 1.44 -23.88 -42.13
C MET A 13 2.58 -24.42 -41.28
N LEU A 14 3.80 -23.89 -41.43
CA LEU A 14 4.98 -24.36 -40.69
C LEU A 14 5.17 -23.61 -39.36
N THR A 15 4.90 -22.31 -39.35
CA THR A 15 5.09 -21.45 -38.17
C THR A 15 3.89 -21.48 -37.23
N PHE A 16 2.67 -21.57 -37.74
CA PHE A 16 1.45 -21.50 -36.93
C PHE A 16 1.32 -22.66 -35.92
N PRO A 17 1.53 -23.94 -36.27
CA PRO A 17 1.49 -25.04 -35.30
C PRO A 17 2.57 -24.89 -34.23
N SER A 18 3.78 -24.48 -34.62
CA SER A 18 4.90 -24.24 -33.70
C SER A 18 4.56 -23.12 -32.69
N LEU A 19 3.90 -22.06 -33.15
CA LEU A 19 3.49 -20.94 -32.32
C LEU A 19 2.36 -21.34 -31.36
N LEU A 20 1.38 -22.14 -31.83
CA LEU A 20 0.33 -22.70 -30.98
C LEU A 20 0.87 -23.65 -29.92
N ILE A 21 1.80 -24.54 -30.29
CA ILE A 21 2.47 -25.44 -29.34
C ILE A 21 3.27 -24.63 -28.33
N GLY A 22 4.03 -23.63 -28.79
CA GLY A 22 4.78 -22.73 -27.91
C GLY A 22 3.89 -21.96 -26.94
N MET A 23 2.75 -21.44 -27.40
CA MET A 23 1.75 -20.80 -26.53
C MET A 23 1.14 -21.79 -25.54
N GLY A 24 0.80 -22.99 -25.98
CA GLY A 24 0.24 -24.03 -25.12
C GLY A 24 1.21 -24.44 -24.00
N ILE A 25 2.48 -24.68 -24.35
CA ILE A 25 3.54 -25.02 -23.40
C ILE A 25 3.83 -23.83 -22.47
N GLY A 26 3.87 -22.61 -23.00
CA GLY A 26 4.21 -21.40 -22.26
C GLY A 26 3.09 -20.84 -21.38
N ALA A 27 1.82 -21.17 -21.66
CA ALA A 27 0.68 -20.56 -20.98
C ALA A 27 0.67 -20.84 -19.47
N TYR A 28 0.77 -22.11 -19.07
CA TYR A 28 0.76 -22.49 -17.66
C TYR A 28 1.97 -21.96 -16.86
N PRO A 29 3.24 -22.17 -17.29
CA PRO A 29 4.38 -21.61 -16.57
C PRO A 29 4.35 -20.08 -16.57
N GLY A 30 3.94 -19.44 -17.67
CA GLY A 30 3.75 -17.99 -17.73
C GLY A 30 2.73 -17.49 -16.72
N TYR A 31 1.59 -18.19 -16.58
CA TYR A 31 0.58 -17.89 -15.57
C TYR A 31 1.11 -18.04 -14.15
N LYS A 32 1.86 -19.11 -13.84
CA LYS A 32 2.47 -19.30 -12.51
C LYS A 32 3.52 -18.24 -12.18
N THR A 33 4.34 -17.84 -13.15
CA THR A 33 5.29 -16.72 -12.98
C THR A 33 4.54 -15.42 -12.71
N TYR A 34 3.48 -15.14 -13.46
CA TYR A 34 2.63 -13.98 -13.21
C TYR A 34 2.00 -14.02 -11.81
N GLU A 35 1.47 -15.17 -11.40
CA GLU A 35 0.88 -15.36 -10.07
C GLU A 35 1.91 -15.12 -8.96
N TYR A 36 3.12 -15.68 -9.08
CA TYR A 36 4.21 -15.45 -8.13
C TYR A 36 4.63 -13.98 -8.07
N THR A 37 4.90 -13.36 -9.22
CA THR A 37 5.37 -11.97 -9.26
C THR A 37 4.30 -10.96 -8.84
N TRP A 38 3.02 -11.24 -9.07
CA TRP A 38 1.94 -10.27 -8.87
C TRP A 38 1.10 -10.51 -7.62
N LYS A 39 1.04 -11.74 -7.09
CA LYS A 39 0.15 -12.10 -5.98
C LYS A 39 0.87 -12.67 -4.77
N ASP A 40 2.12 -13.09 -4.91
CA ASP A 40 2.86 -13.71 -3.81
C ASP A 40 3.82 -12.70 -3.17
N ALA A 41 3.76 -12.54 -1.85
CA ALA A 41 4.71 -11.71 -1.10
C ALA A 41 6.14 -12.26 -1.21
N ASN A 42 6.30 -13.58 -1.42
CA ASN A 42 7.59 -14.24 -1.60
C ASN A 42 8.44 -13.61 -2.72
N PHE A 43 7.80 -13.06 -3.75
CA PHE A 43 8.52 -12.33 -4.80
C PHE A 43 9.28 -11.12 -4.23
N CYS A 44 8.61 -10.27 -3.45
CA CYS A 44 9.20 -9.06 -2.89
C CYS A 44 10.23 -9.39 -1.80
N ILE A 45 9.91 -10.31 -0.89
CA ILE A 45 10.78 -10.66 0.26
C ILE A 45 11.99 -11.50 -0.17
N SER A 46 12.02 -12.02 -1.41
CA SER A 46 13.21 -12.69 -1.95
C SER A 46 14.40 -11.74 -2.20
N CYS A 47 14.18 -10.42 -2.08
CA CYS A 47 15.20 -9.41 -2.26
C CYS A 47 15.48 -8.66 -0.95
N HIS A 48 16.72 -8.74 -0.45
CA HIS A 48 17.15 -8.13 0.81
C HIS A 48 16.93 -6.61 0.90
N VAL A 49 16.89 -5.92 -0.25
CA VAL A 49 16.58 -4.48 -0.32
C VAL A 49 15.18 -4.15 0.22
N HIS A 50 14.32 -5.14 0.40
CA HIS A 50 13.00 -5.00 1.01
C HIS A 50 12.94 -5.41 2.50
N ASP A 51 14.03 -5.91 3.11
CA ASP A 51 14.00 -6.49 4.46
C ASP A 51 13.40 -5.54 5.52
N TYR A 52 13.68 -4.24 5.41
CA TYR A 52 13.12 -3.23 6.32
C TYR A 52 11.59 -3.18 6.29
N ALA A 53 11.00 -3.34 5.10
CA ALA A 53 9.56 -3.35 4.89
C ALA A 53 8.99 -4.71 5.25
N THR A 54 9.67 -5.80 4.85
CA THR A 54 9.29 -7.19 5.16
C THR A 54 9.11 -7.39 6.65
N TYR A 55 10.14 -7.09 7.45
CA TYR A 55 10.10 -7.29 8.90
C TYR A 55 8.95 -6.51 9.55
N SER A 56 8.82 -5.22 9.19
CA SER A 56 7.77 -4.35 9.75
C SER A 56 6.36 -4.80 9.34
N TRP A 57 6.19 -5.30 8.11
CA TRP A 57 4.93 -5.82 7.60
C TRP A 57 4.56 -7.16 8.25
N GLU A 58 5.49 -8.10 8.37
CA GLU A 58 5.30 -9.41 9.00
C GLU A 58 4.88 -9.28 10.47
N GLU A 59 5.46 -8.33 11.21
CA GLU A 59 5.07 -8.04 12.61
C GLU A 59 3.71 -7.35 12.73
N SER A 60 3.19 -6.78 11.65
CA SER A 60 1.92 -6.05 11.67
C SER A 60 0.72 -6.98 11.48
N SER A 61 -0.48 -6.46 11.77
CA SER A 61 -1.74 -7.15 11.46
C SER A 61 -1.92 -7.43 9.96
N HIS A 62 -1.26 -6.67 9.08
CA HIS A 62 -1.34 -6.85 7.63
C HIS A 62 -0.51 -8.04 7.16
N GLY A 63 0.62 -8.35 7.82
CA GLY A 63 1.45 -9.53 7.52
C GLY A 63 0.71 -10.85 7.61
N GLN A 64 -0.35 -10.88 8.42
CA GLN A 64 -1.16 -12.08 8.66
C GLN A 64 -2.29 -12.27 7.64
N ALA A 65 -2.66 -11.23 6.89
CA ALA A 65 -3.91 -11.21 6.12
C ALA A 65 -3.77 -10.72 4.67
N THR A 66 -2.62 -10.15 4.31
CA THR A 66 -2.40 -9.53 3.00
C THR A 66 -1.08 -10.01 2.41
N THR A 67 -0.71 -9.46 1.26
CA THR A 67 0.60 -9.55 0.61
C THR A 67 1.08 -8.13 0.31
N CYS A 68 2.36 -7.95 -0.04
CA CYS A 68 2.88 -6.66 -0.45
C CYS A 68 2.04 -6.05 -1.60
N HIS A 69 1.52 -6.92 -2.46
CA HIS A 69 0.75 -6.57 -3.65
C HIS A 69 -0.67 -6.12 -3.36
N ASP A 70 -1.26 -6.38 -2.20
CA ASP A 70 -2.58 -5.85 -1.87
C ASP A 70 -2.54 -4.34 -1.56
N CYS A 71 -1.33 -3.80 -1.37
CA CYS A 71 -1.07 -2.39 -1.10
C CYS A 71 -0.24 -1.71 -2.20
N HIS A 72 0.84 -2.36 -2.66
CA HIS A 72 1.79 -1.83 -3.64
C HIS A 72 1.40 -2.22 -5.06
N HIS A 73 0.40 -1.51 -5.58
CA HIS A 73 0.01 -1.65 -6.98
C HIS A 73 0.98 -0.89 -7.88
N GLN A 74 1.79 -1.63 -8.61
CA GLN A 74 2.71 -1.10 -9.60
C GLN A 74 2.47 -1.74 -10.97
N PRO A 75 2.66 -1.02 -12.08
CA PRO A 75 2.41 -1.57 -13.41
C PRO A 75 3.45 -2.65 -13.76
N LEU A 76 3.03 -3.69 -14.52
CA LEU A 76 3.84 -4.88 -14.81
C LEU A 76 5.25 -4.59 -15.36
N HIS A 77 5.40 -3.51 -16.12
CA HIS A 77 6.69 -3.12 -16.67
C HIS A 77 7.72 -2.70 -15.60
N GLN A 78 7.30 -2.32 -14.40
CA GLN A 78 8.21 -1.98 -13.29
C GLN A 78 8.86 -3.24 -12.71
N TYR A 79 8.10 -4.33 -12.54
CA TYR A 79 8.65 -5.63 -12.15
C TYR A 79 9.74 -6.13 -13.11
N ILE A 80 9.56 -5.93 -14.41
CA ILE A 80 10.57 -6.30 -15.42
C ILE A 80 11.84 -5.46 -15.24
N LYS A 81 11.69 -4.15 -14.97
CA LYS A 81 12.83 -3.28 -14.68
C LYS A 81 13.54 -3.68 -13.39
N GLU A 82 12.79 -4.03 -12.34
CA GLU A 82 13.34 -4.51 -11.07
C GLU A 82 14.12 -5.82 -11.26
N ALA A 83 13.54 -6.79 -11.96
CA ALA A 83 14.23 -8.04 -12.29
C ALA A 83 15.53 -7.78 -13.08
N TYR A 84 15.50 -6.84 -14.05
CA TYR A 84 16.69 -6.44 -14.79
C TYR A 84 17.75 -5.78 -13.89
N VAL A 85 17.36 -4.85 -13.01
CA VAL A 85 18.27 -4.18 -12.07
C VAL A 85 18.85 -5.19 -11.08
N TYR A 86 18.03 -6.09 -10.54
CA TYR A 86 18.46 -7.17 -9.66
C TYR A 86 19.55 -8.03 -10.31
N VAL A 87 19.31 -8.50 -11.54
CA VAL A 87 20.25 -9.35 -12.27
C VAL A 87 21.53 -8.60 -12.67
N THR A 88 21.42 -7.35 -13.12
CA THR A 88 22.53 -6.63 -13.76
C THR A 88 23.30 -5.67 -12.84
N LYS A 89 22.66 -5.14 -11.80
CA LYS A 89 23.21 -4.09 -10.93
C LYS A 89 23.46 -4.54 -9.50
N ARG A 90 22.77 -5.58 -9.01
CA ARG A 90 22.90 -6.11 -7.64
C ARG A 90 22.75 -5.00 -6.59
N PRO A 91 21.54 -4.39 -6.48
CA PRO A 91 21.30 -3.31 -5.53
C PRO A 91 21.56 -3.78 -4.10
N VAL A 92 22.10 -2.89 -3.25
CA VAL A 92 22.42 -3.19 -1.84
C VAL A 92 21.46 -2.48 -0.90
N PHE A 93 21.00 -1.29 -1.30
CA PHE A 93 20.12 -0.45 -0.50
C PHE A 93 18.80 -0.17 -1.24
N PRO A 94 17.71 0.16 -0.52
CA PRO A 94 16.43 0.52 -1.14
C PRO A 94 16.55 1.65 -2.17
N LYS A 95 17.44 2.62 -1.94
CA LYS A 95 17.71 3.74 -2.84
C LYS A 95 18.31 3.33 -4.20
N ASP A 96 18.89 2.14 -4.29
CA ASP A 96 19.50 1.63 -5.52
C ASP A 96 18.43 1.13 -6.50
N LEU A 97 17.18 1.00 -6.04
CA LEU A 97 16.03 0.71 -6.88
C LEU A 97 15.35 2.00 -7.34
N HIS A 98 15.20 2.15 -8.65
CA HIS A 98 14.42 3.24 -9.27
C HIS A 98 12.91 2.95 -9.24
N HIS A 99 12.37 2.45 -8.13
CA HIS A 99 10.93 2.34 -7.94
C HIS A 99 10.49 3.30 -6.84
N THR A 100 9.38 3.99 -7.08
CA THR A 100 8.67 4.71 -6.01
C THR A 100 7.55 3.79 -5.57
N PRO A 101 7.66 3.11 -4.41
CA PRO A 101 6.58 2.28 -3.92
C PRO A 101 5.37 3.19 -3.65
N ASN A 102 4.36 3.11 -4.51
CA ASN A 102 3.20 3.99 -4.42
C ASN A 102 1.98 3.23 -3.91
N VAL A 103 1.61 3.51 -2.67
CA VAL A 103 0.31 3.12 -2.10
C VAL A 103 -0.65 4.31 -2.24
N PRO A 104 -1.69 4.23 -3.08
CA PRO A 104 -2.73 5.26 -3.15
C PRO A 104 -3.38 5.50 -1.78
N SER A 105 -3.67 6.75 -1.44
CA SER A 105 -4.27 7.10 -0.13
C SER A 105 -5.69 6.58 0.05
N ASP A 106 -6.40 6.30 -1.05
CA ASP A 106 -7.75 5.75 -1.10
C ASP A 106 -7.78 4.22 -1.05
N LEU A 107 -6.66 3.53 -1.27
CA LEU A 107 -6.63 2.06 -1.31
C LEU A 107 -7.08 1.42 0.00
N CYS A 108 -6.72 2.01 1.15
CA CYS A 108 -7.14 1.52 2.47
C CYS A 108 -8.67 1.42 2.58
N GLN A 109 -9.39 2.33 1.91
CA GLN A 109 -10.85 2.40 1.96
C GLN A 109 -11.51 1.21 1.26
N SER A 110 -10.81 0.59 0.30
CA SER A 110 -11.28 -0.61 -0.39
C SER A 110 -11.41 -1.84 0.53
N CYS A 111 -10.65 -1.85 1.63
CA CYS A 111 -10.68 -2.95 2.59
C CYS A 111 -11.42 -2.57 3.88
N HIS A 112 -11.27 -1.34 4.35
CA HIS A 112 -11.72 -0.95 5.69
C HIS A 112 -13.02 -0.15 5.73
N LEU A 113 -13.59 0.29 4.60
CA LEU A 113 -14.93 0.88 4.58
C LEU A 113 -15.96 -0.15 4.11
N SER A 114 -17.19 0.01 4.59
CA SER A 114 -18.29 -0.88 4.24
C SER A 114 -18.69 -0.72 2.75
N ALA A 115 -18.73 0.52 2.25
CA ALA A 115 -18.98 0.85 0.85
C ALA A 115 -17.68 0.90 0.02
N HIS A 116 -16.99 -0.25 -0.08
CA HIS A 116 -15.67 -0.39 -0.67
C HIS A 116 -15.63 -0.32 -2.21
N ALA A 117 -16.68 -0.80 -2.88
CA ALA A 117 -16.69 -1.01 -4.33
C ALA A 117 -16.67 0.28 -5.17
N ASP A 118 -17.07 1.42 -4.58
CA ASP A 118 -17.18 2.70 -5.29
C ASP A 118 -15.96 3.62 -5.13
N ARG A 119 -14.96 3.20 -4.33
CA ARG A 119 -13.92 4.12 -3.83
C ARG A 119 -12.48 3.74 -4.16
N SER A 120 -12.23 2.59 -4.80
CA SER A 120 -10.88 2.22 -5.25
C SER A 120 -10.79 2.17 -6.76
N THR A 121 -9.77 2.85 -7.27
CA THR A 121 -9.51 2.99 -8.71
C THR A 121 -8.63 1.86 -9.26
N ILE A 122 -8.21 0.89 -8.45
CA ILE A 122 -7.17 -0.07 -8.84
C ILE A 122 -7.60 -1.53 -8.69
N THR A 123 -7.22 -2.33 -9.69
CA THR A 123 -7.36 -3.79 -9.74
C THR A 123 -6.32 -4.46 -8.84
N GLY A 124 -6.77 -5.30 -7.91
CA GLY A 124 -5.91 -6.08 -7.02
C GLY A 124 -6.31 -6.02 -5.55
N PRO A 125 -7.58 -6.07 -5.14
CA PRO A 125 -7.85 -6.33 -3.74
C PRO A 125 -7.58 -7.80 -3.45
N LEU A 126 -7.14 -8.03 -2.22
CA LEU A 126 -7.41 -9.22 -1.43
C LEU A 126 -8.73 -9.88 -1.88
N ALA A 127 -8.73 -11.20 -2.05
CA ALA A 127 -9.89 -11.94 -2.55
C ALA A 127 -11.18 -11.58 -1.80
N LYS A 128 -12.34 -11.58 -2.48
CA LYS A 128 -13.62 -11.11 -1.91
C LYS A 128 -13.98 -11.83 -0.61
N GLU A 129 -13.63 -13.11 -0.54
CA GLU A 129 -13.85 -13.98 0.60
C GLU A 129 -13.04 -13.48 1.81
N ASN A 130 -11.82 -13.02 1.58
CA ASN A 130 -10.95 -12.47 2.61
C ASN A 130 -11.38 -11.05 3.03
N LEU A 131 -11.93 -10.24 2.10
CA LEU A 131 -12.44 -8.88 2.40
C LEU A 131 -13.60 -8.86 3.40
N ALA A 132 -14.41 -9.92 3.45
CA ALA A 132 -15.52 -10.04 4.40
C ALA A 132 -15.04 -10.12 5.86
N HIS A 133 -13.82 -10.62 6.08
CA HIS A 133 -13.21 -10.79 7.40
C HIS A 133 -12.44 -9.53 7.86
N VAL A 134 -12.27 -8.54 6.98
CA VAL A 134 -11.55 -7.31 7.30
C VAL A 134 -12.42 -6.39 8.17
N PRO A 135 -11.91 -5.91 9.34
CA PRO A 135 -12.63 -4.97 10.17
C PRO A 135 -13.02 -3.69 9.43
N LYS A 136 -14.31 -3.33 9.50
CA LYS A 136 -14.87 -2.12 8.88
C LYS A 136 -14.85 -0.98 9.88
N VAL A 137 -13.93 -0.04 9.67
CA VAL A 137 -13.64 1.04 10.63
C VAL A 137 -14.65 2.18 10.53
N ASP A 138 -15.37 2.31 9.41
CA ASP A 138 -16.45 3.29 9.24
C ASP A 138 -17.66 3.04 10.16
N LYS A 139 -17.69 1.89 10.83
CA LYS A 139 -18.70 1.54 11.83
C LYS A 139 -18.24 1.83 13.27
N LEU A 140 -17.06 2.42 13.46
CA LEU A 140 -16.49 2.71 14.77
C LEU A 140 -16.54 4.22 15.05
N TYR A 141 -16.88 4.60 16.27
CA TYR A 141 -17.26 5.96 16.65
C TYR A 141 -16.24 7.02 16.24
N LEU A 142 -15.02 6.98 16.78
CA LEU A 142 -14.02 8.00 16.43
C LEU A 142 -13.54 7.88 14.99
N HIS A 143 -13.46 6.67 14.41
CA HIS A 143 -13.08 6.53 13.00
C HIS A 143 -14.08 7.22 12.08
N ALA A 144 -15.38 6.97 12.25
CA ALA A 144 -16.42 7.63 11.48
C ALA A 144 -16.40 9.15 11.66
N PHE A 145 -16.24 9.63 12.89
CA PHE A 145 -16.13 11.06 13.17
C PHE A 145 -14.98 11.71 12.39
N HIS A 146 -13.80 11.10 12.36
CA HIS A 146 -12.64 11.66 11.64
C HIS A 146 -12.79 11.57 10.12
N LEU A 147 -13.37 10.49 9.60
CA LEU A 147 -13.60 10.30 8.16
C LEU A 147 -14.55 11.35 7.56
N GLU A 148 -15.42 11.95 8.36
CA GLU A 148 -16.32 13.04 7.96
C GLU A 148 -15.70 14.44 8.08
N ARG A 149 -14.46 14.55 8.56
CA ARG A 149 -13.80 15.84 8.79
C ARG A 149 -12.83 16.18 7.67
N LYS A 150 -12.53 17.46 7.59
CA LYS A 150 -11.57 18.02 6.64
C LYS A 150 -10.37 18.60 7.38
N THR A 151 -9.25 18.69 6.68
CA THR A 151 -8.01 19.29 7.16
C THR A 151 -7.34 20.09 6.04
N LYS A 152 -6.58 21.11 6.44
CA LYS A 152 -5.68 21.86 5.56
C LYS A 152 -4.24 21.36 5.67
N LEU A 153 -3.98 20.38 6.52
CA LEU A 153 -2.63 19.82 6.68
C LEU A 153 -2.24 19.00 5.46
N THR A 154 -1.04 19.23 4.97
CA THR A 154 -0.42 18.39 3.95
C THR A 154 -0.33 16.93 4.44
N LEU A 155 -0.55 15.96 3.54
CA LEU A 155 -0.40 14.54 3.86
C LEU A 155 1.03 14.26 4.34
N LEU A 156 1.16 13.39 5.33
CA LEU A 156 2.46 12.98 5.84
C LEU A 156 3.35 12.36 4.77
N LYS A 157 2.75 11.59 3.86
CA LYS A 157 3.44 10.96 2.72
C LYS A 157 3.92 11.97 1.67
N SER A 158 3.30 13.15 1.57
CA SER A 158 3.75 14.21 0.64
C SER A 158 4.94 15.01 1.16
N HIS A 159 5.37 14.77 2.41
CA HIS A 159 6.65 15.29 2.86
C HIS A 159 7.76 14.50 2.18
N GLN A 160 8.52 15.15 1.29
CA GLN A 160 9.74 14.58 0.75
C GLN A 160 10.77 14.49 1.88
N LEU A 161 10.98 13.28 2.38
CA LEU A 161 12.05 12.99 3.32
C LEU A 161 13.40 13.27 2.63
N SER A 162 14.30 13.97 3.32
CA SER A 162 15.71 14.03 2.95
C SER A 162 16.34 12.64 2.96
N ASP A 163 17.50 12.48 2.33
CA ASP A 163 18.19 11.19 2.33
C ASP A 163 18.59 10.75 3.75
N GLU A 164 18.87 11.70 4.65
CA GLU A 164 19.11 11.45 6.08
C GLU A 164 17.85 11.04 6.86
N GLU A 165 16.71 11.70 6.60
CA GLU A 165 15.43 11.35 7.23
C GLU A 165 14.94 9.96 6.79
N ARG A 166 15.25 9.55 5.55
CA ARG A 166 15.01 8.19 5.05
C ARG A 166 15.85 7.13 5.76
N MET A 167 16.98 7.50 6.37
CA MET A 167 17.82 6.62 7.18
C MET A 167 17.41 6.56 8.66
N GLY A 168 16.24 7.12 9.01
CA GLY A 168 15.61 6.92 10.33
C GLY A 168 15.94 7.97 11.39
N GLN A 169 16.66 9.05 11.04
CA GLN A 169 16.89 10.17 11.95
C GLN A 169 15.83 11.26 11.73
N PHE A 170 14.70 11.17 12.44
CA PHE A 170 13.68 12.21 12.43
C PHE A 170 14.07 13.35 13.38
N VAL A 171 14.74 14.37 12.85
CA VAL A 171 15.05 15.59 13.60
C VAL A 171 13.93 16.61 13.37
N ASN A 172 12.96 16.67 14.28
CA ASN A 172 11.88 17.66 14.38
C ASN A 172 11.02 17.88 13.10
N PRO A 173 9.72 17.54 13.09
CA PRO A 173 8.86 17.78 11.93
C PRO A 173 8.59 19.29 11.78
N LYS A 174 9.52 20.01 11.14
CA LYS A 174 9.48 21.45 10.91
C LYS A 174 8.83 21.82 9.58
N VAL A 175 7.75 21.16 9.17
CA VAL A 175 6.95 21.67 8.04
C VAL A 175 5.48 21.29 8.20
N ILE A 176 4.70 22.18 8.80
CA ILE A 176 3.25 22.22 8.59
C ILE A 176 3.02 23.14 7.40
N LYS A 177 3.10 22.59 6.18
CA LYS A 177 2.54 23.29 5.02
C LYS A 177 1.01 23.16 5.10
N GLN A 178 0.34 24.27 4.83
CA GLN A 178 -1.11 24.30 4.70
C GLN A 178 -1.42 24.27 3.21
N ASP A 179 -2.16 23.26 2.78
CA ASP A 179 -2.64 23.10 1.41
C ASP A 179 -4.15 23.46 1.34
N GLU A 180 -4.75 23.24 0.17
CA GLU A 180 -6.20 23.27 -0.01
C GLU A 180 -6.91 22.31 0.95
N GLU A 181 -8.14 22.67 1.31
CA GLU A 181 -8.95 21.87 2.21
C GLU A 181 -9.30 20.51 1.59
N ARG A 182 -8.94 19.44 2.28
CA ARG A 182 -9.19 18.06 1.84
C ARG A 182 -9.80 17.22 2.96
N ALA A 183 -10.42 16.09 2.60
CA ALA A 183 -10.84 15.10 3.58
C ALA A 183 -9.64 14.51 4.33
N ILE A 184 -9.84 14.14 5.60
CA ILE A 184 -8.87 13.34 6.35
C ILE A 184 -8.76 11.97 5.70
N ALA A 185 -7.53 11.50 5.47
CA ALA A 185 -7.23 10.20 4.91
C ALA A 185 -6.68 9.26 5.98
N CYS A 186 -6.73 7.94 5.74
CA CYS A 186 -6.19 6.94 6.67
C CYS A 186 -4.71 7.21 7.00
N SER A 187 -3.95 7.68 6.01
CA SER A 187 -2.51 7.97 6.14
C SER A 187 -2.18 9.25 6.92
N ASP A 188 -3.17 10.04 7.33
CA ASP A 188 -2.97 11.14 8.28
C ASP A 188 -2.67 10.62 9.69
N CYS A 189 -3.16 9.42 10.01
CA CYS A 189 -2.99 8.77 11.31
C CYS A 189 -2.07 7.56 11.23
N HIS A 190 -2.22 6.73 10.18
CA HIS A 190 -1.53 5.45 10.00
C HIS A 190 -0.38 5.54 9.00
N GLY A 191 0.75 4.87 9.24
CA GLY A 191 1.82 4.70 8.25
C GLY A 191 2.58 5.97 7.83
N GLY A 192 2.42 7.09 8.54
CA GLY A 192 3.23 8.30 8.33
C GLY A 192 4.73 8.12 8.62
N PRO A 193 5.59 9.11 8.31
CA PRO A 193 7.04 9.04 8.52
C PRO A 193 7.43 8.69 9.96
N THR A 194 6.68 9.20 10.93
CA THR A 194 6.86 8.95 12.36
C THR A 194 6.42 7.55 12.80
N ASN A 195 5.77 6.79 11.92
CA ASN A 195 5.09 5.54 12.20
C ASN A 195 5.59 4.40 11.30
N ARG A 196 6.92 4.30 11.15
CA ARG A 196 7.67 3.20 10.50
C ARG A 196 6.81 2.50 9.45
N ALA A 197 6.71 3.12 8.26
CA ALA A 197 5.94 2.59 7.14
C ALA A 197 5.97 1.05 7.16
N HIS A 198 4.80 0.43 7.11
CA HIS A 198 4.54 -1.02 7.28
C HIS A 198 4.16 -1.55 8.68
N HIS A 199 4.33 -0.83 9.80
CA HIS A 199 3.76 -1.22 11.11
C HIS A 199 2.31 -0.71 11.33
N PHE A 200 1.84 0.20 10.47
CA PHE A 200 0.46 0.70 10.28
C PHE A 200 -0.36 1.11 11.53
N SER A 201 0.23 1.21 12.71
CA SER A 201 -0.49 1.51 13.96
C SER A 201 -0.45 3.01 14.27
N ALA A 202 -1.58 3.72 14.38
CA ALA A 202 -1.54 5.16 14.67
C ALA A 202 -0.72 5.47 15.94
N VAL A 203 0.08 6.54 15.92
CA VAL A 203 0.93 6.98 17.04
C VAL A 203 0.45 8.32 17.59
N ASP A 204 0.72 8.62 18.86
CA ASP A 204 0.26 9.86 19.51
C ASP A 204 0.76 11.12 18.80
N LEU A 205 1.94 11.05 18.17
CA LEU A 205 2.49 12.13 17.35
C LEU A 205 1.62 12.46 16.12
N SER A 206 0.84 11.49 15.60
CA SER A 206 -0.13 11.77 14.54
C SER A 206 -1.29 12.61 15.05
N CYS A 207 -1.73 12.41 16.29
CA CYS A 207 -2.85 13.13 16.90
C CYS A 207 -2.52 14.61 17.12
N VAL A 208 -1.33 14.91 17.65
CA VAL A 208 -0.92 16.29 17.97
C VAL A 208 -0.79 17.20 16.75
N ARG A 209 -0.72 16.65 15.53
CA ARG A 209 -0.71 17.43 14.29
C ARG A 209 -2.00 18.25 14.11
N CYS A 210 -3.13 17.67 14.51
CA CYS A 210 -4.43 18.34 14.48
C CYS A 210 -4.84 18.85 15.87
N HIS A 211 -4.52 18.08 16.93
CA HIS A 211 -4.98 18.32 18.29
C HIS A 211 -3.91 18.94 19.21
N GLY A 212 -2.83 19.52 18.69
CA GLY A 212 -1.71 20.05 19.51
C GLY A 212 -2.08 21.17 20.49
N ASN A 213 -3.27 21.75 20.34
CA ASN A 213 -3.82 22.74 21.28
C ASN A 213 -4.85 22.17 22.27
N ILE A 214 -5.10 20.86 22.21
CA ILE A 214 -6.09 20.16 23.02
C ILE A 214 -5.36 19.35 24.10
N HIS A 215 -5.91 19.31 25.31
CA HIS A 215 -5.40 18.54 26.46
C HIS A 215 -3.91 18.76 26.81
N ARG A 216 -3.51 20.01 27.11
CA ARG A 216 -2.17 20.34 27.68
C ARG A 216 -2.00 19.93 29.15
N SER A 217 -2.72 18.91 29.60
CA SER A 217 -2.59 18.42 30.97
C SER A 217 -1.29 17.60 31.12
N PRO A 218 -0.66 17.60 32.31
CA PRO A 218 0.49 16.73 32.58
C PRO A 218 0.22 15.25 32.26
N MET A 219 -0.99 14.76 32.56
CA MET A 219 -1.38 13.38 32.26
C MET A 219 -1.38 13.06 30.76
N GLY A 220 -1.83 13.98 29.91
CA GLY A 220 -1.82 13.78 28.45
C GLY A 220 -0.40 13.73 27.88
N GLN A 221 0.54 14.45 28.47
CA GLN A 221 1.95 14.44 28.07
C GLN A 221 2.70 13.20 28.56
N GLU A 222 2.35 12.71 29.76
CA GLU A 222 2.99 11.54 30.37
C GLU A 222 2.49 10.22 29.76
N TYR A 223 1.18 10.07 29.58
CA TYR A 223 0.57 8.81 29.15
C TYR A 223 0.23 8.78 27.66
N GLY A 224 0.18 9.90 26.96
CA GLY A 224 -0.19 9.95 25.54
C GLY A 224 -1.70 9.79 25.28
N CYS A 225 -2.14 10.17 24.08
CA CYS A 225 -3.55 10.27 23.72
C CYS A 225 -4.25 8.90 23.69
N ARG A 226 -3.58 7.88 23.14
CA ARG A 226 -4.16 6.55 22.94
C ARG A 226 -4.50 5.84 24.24
N ASN A 227 -3.80 6.10 25.34
CA ASN A 227 -4.09 5.46 26.61
C ASN A 227 -5.51 5.75 27.13
N CYS A 228 -6.11 6.88 26.75
CA CYS A 228 -7.49 7.21 27.09
C CYS A 228 -8.45 7.01 25.92
N HIS A 229 -8.04 7.38 24.70
CA HIS A 229 -8.93 7.42 23.53
C HIS A 229 -8.98 6.12 22.73
N PHE A 230 -8.09 5.15 22.95
CA PHE A 230 -8.02 3.93 22.14
C PHE A 230 -9.34 3.16 22.15
N GLN A 231 -10.02 3.07 23.30
CA GLN A 231 -11.29 2.38 23.40
C GLN A 231 -12.36 3.03 22.50
N GLU A 232 -12.37 4.36 22.40
CA GLU A 232 -13.34 5.10 21.58
C GLU A 232 -13.15 4.87 20.07
N PHE A 233 -11.95 4.44 19.64
CA PHE A 233 -11.69 3.98 18.28
C PHE A 233 -12.23 2.57 18.01
N LEU A 234 -12.56 1.81 19.06
CA LEU A 234 -13.11 0.44 18.99
C LEU A 234 -14.61 0.39 19.32
N LEU A 235 -15.21 1.49 19.80
CA LEU A 235 -16.63 1.56 20.10
C LEU A 235 -17.44 1.50 18.80
N PRO A 236 -18.37 0.55 18.64
CA PRO A 236 -19.28 0.54 17.51
C PRO A 236 -20.20 1.75 17.54
N LEU A 237 -20.56 2.26 16.36
CA LEU A 237 -21.64 3.23 16.24
C LEU A 237 -22.96 2.58 16.66
N ASP A 238 -23.61 3.18 17.65
CA ASP A 238 -24.96 2.79 18.00
C ASP A 238 -25.93 3.25 16.91
N ASN A 239 -26.44 2.31 16.13
CA ASN A 239 -27.41 2.57 15.07
C ASN A 239 -28.82 2.85 15.62
N SER A 240 -29.05 2.79 16.93
CA SER A 240 -30.37 3.04 17.54
C SER A 240 -30.70 4.52 17.75
N ALA A 241 -29.77 5.43 17.44
CA ALA A 241 -29.93 6.88 17.64
C ALA A 241 -29.94 7.73 16.35
N ARG A 242 -30.22 7.12 15.18
CA ARG A 242 -30.49 7.82 13.92
C ARG A 242 -31.90 7.53 13.42
#